data_AF-A0A972YGW0-F1
#
_entry.id   AF-A0A972YGW0-F1
#
_cell.length_a   1.000
_cell.length_b   1.000
_cell.length_c   1.000
_cell.angle_alpha   90.00
_cell.angle_beta   90.00
_cell.angle_gamma   90.00
#
_symmetry.space_group_name_H-M   'P 1'
#
loop_
_entity.id
_entity.type
_entity.pdbx_description
1 polymer ?
#
loop_
_entity_poly.entity_id
_entity_poly.type
_entity_poly.pdbx_seq_one_letter_code
_entity_poly.pdbx_strand_id
1 'polypeptide(L)'
;MRQIFRLVSASLAALWLVNPAFAQQSTETYTYDALGRLTKVDVTGGSSDGEQRNYDFDDAGNRTQVGNIGGAPCPLGPVGFTTTASGFAFPRVYAPTAQGCGEQIQLAYTVNVISGNYGNTTIVFSQFDDTLEADEHAKVLVINPDETVISAGNPLIFEVVWQVVAGNAVVNAPGVSLVTVNPD
;
A
#
# COMPACT_ATOMS: atom_id res chain seq x y z
N MET A 1 -6.57 -43.29 67.45
CA MET A 1 -6.07 -43.87 66.18
C MET A 1 -5.60 -42.75 65.28
N ARG A 2 -4.36 -42.85 64.78
CA ARG A 2 -3.69 -41.92 63.87
C ARG A 2 -4.02 -42.27 62.41
N GLN A 3 -3.84 -41.28 61.53
CA GLN A 3 -3.61 -41.31 60.06
C GLN A 3 -4.84 -40.98 59.18
N ILE A 4 -4.95 -39.77 58.59
CA ILE A 4 -4.25 -39.14 57.42
C ILE A 4 -4.78 -39.66 56.07
N PHE A 5 -5.32 -38.76 55.22
CA PHE A 5 -5.02 -38.57 53.76
C PHE A 5 -5.99 -37.52 53.18
N ARG A 6 -5.60 -36.23 53.11
CA ARG A 6 -4.96 -35.50 51.99
C ARG A 6 -5.89 -35.16 50.81
N LEU A 7 -6.34 -33.89 50.79
CA LEU A 7 -6.65 -33.12 49.58
C LEU A 7 -5.46 -33.14 48.62
N VAL A 8 -5.70 -33.41 47.34
CA VAL A 8 -4.77 -33.08 46.25
C VAL A 8 -5.57 -32.45 45.11
N SER A 9 -5.37 -31.15 44.93
CA SER A 9 -5.59 -30.45 43.66
C SER A 9 -4.48 -30.83 42.67
N ALA A 10 -4.82 -31.04 41.40
CA ALA A 10 -3.86 -31.00 40.29
C ALA A 10 -4.66 -30.53 39.05
N SER A 11 -4.75 -29.22 38.82
CA SER A 11 -3.79 -28.38 38.09
C SER A 11 -3.73 -28.65 36.58
N LEU A 12 -4.05 -27.58 35.86
CA LEU A 12 -3.94 -27.28 34.42
C LEU A 12 -2.92 -28.13 33.64
N ALA A 13 -3.37 -28.70 32.51
CA ALA A 13 -2.51 -29.00 31.38
C ALA A 13 -2.91 -28.09 30.21
N ALA A 14 -2.55 -26.81 30.29
CA ALA A 14 -2.46 -25.96 29.10
C ALA A 14 -1.20 -26.42 28.34
N LEU A 15 -1.39 -27.21 27.28
CA LEU A 15 -0.31 -27.48 26.34
C LEU A 15 0.09 -26.16 25.68
N TRP A 16 1.25 -25.65 26.06
CA TRP A 16 1.91 -24.57 25.35
C TRP A 16 2.27 -25.08 23.96
N LEU A 17 1.54 -24.61 22.94
CA LEU A 17 2.04 -24.63 21.56
C LEU A 17 3.27 -23.71 21.54
N VAL A 18 4.45 -24.30 21.72
CA VAL A 18 5.70 -23.67 21.32
C VAL A 18 5.66 -23.59 19.80
N ASN A 19 5.23 -22.44 19.26
CA ASN A 19 5.50 -22.11 17.88
C ASN A 19 7.02 -22.05 17.73
N PRO A 20 7.65 -22.92 16.92
CA PRO A 20 9.06 -22.74 16.61
C PRO A 20 9.19 -21.39 15.91
N ALA A 21 9.90 -20.45 16.53
CA ALA A 21 10.33 -19.25 15.86
C ALA A 21 11.34 -19.68 14.79
N PHE A 22 10.88 -19.86 13.56
CA PHE A 22 11.78 -20.01 12.44
C PHE A 22 12.60 -18.74 12.33
N ALA A 23 13.93 -18.87 12.41
CA ALA A 23 14.81 -17.75 12.15
C ALA A 23 14.56 -17.30 10.70
N GLN A 24 14.02 -16.10 10.54
CA GLN A 24 13.71 -15.54 9.24
C GLN A 24 14.98 -14.87 8.71
N GLN A 25 15.45 -15.30 7.54
CA GLN A 25 16.66 -14.75 6.93
C GLN A 25 16.42 -13.30 6.50
N SER A 26 17.32 -12.40 6.91
CA SER A 26 17.43 -11.04 6.38
C SER A 26 18.81 -10.81 5.77
N THR A 27 18.89 -9.85 4.85
CA THR A 27 20.11 -9.37 4.19
C THR A 27 20.14 -7.85 4.34
N GLU A 28 21.25 -7.32 4.86
CA GLU A 28 21.47 -5.88 4.94
C GLU A 28 22.47 -5.42 3.87
N THR A 29 22.11 -4.39 3.10
CA THR A 29 22.98 -3.76 2.10
C THR A 29 23.42 -2.39 2.59
N TYR A 30 24.73 -2.12 2.58
CA TYR A 30 25.32 -0.87 3.07
C TYR A 30 25.87 -0.04 1.90
N THR A 31 25.48 1.23 1.84
CA THR A 31 25.97 2.20 0.84
C THR A 31 26.84 3.26 1.50
N TYR A 32 27.94 3.62 0.84
CA TYR A 32 28.92 4.58 1.34
C TYR A 32 29.10 5.75 0.39
N ASP A 33 29.44 6.92 0.94
CA ASP A 33 29.91 8.06 0.15
C ASP A 33 31.39 7.91 -0.28
N ALA A 34 31.88 8.87 -1.06
CA ALA A 34 33.26 8.89 -1.54
C ALA A 34 34.31 9.03 -0.42
N LEU A 35 33.90 9.45 0.79
CA LEU A 35 34.77 9.55 1.97
C LEU A 35 34.72 8.26 2.81
N GLY A 36 33.97 7.23 2.39
CA GLY A 36 33.83 5.97 3.10
C GLY A 36 32.87 6.01 4.29
N ARG A 37 32.01 7.03 4.37
CA ARG A 37 30.99 7.13 5.44
C ARG A 37 29.71 6.43 5.00
N LEU A 38 29.06 5.72 5.93
CA LEU A 38 27.80 5.00 5.68
C LEU A 38 26.66 6.02 5.46
N THR A 39 26.06 6.00 4.28
CA THR A 39 24.95 6.89 3.89
C THR A 39 23.60 6.20 3.85
N LYS A 40 23.55 4.87 3.67
CA LYS A 40 22.29 4.13 3.60
C LYS A 40 22.42 2.65 4.00
N VAL A 41 21.40 2.10 4.66
CA VAL A 41 21.21 0.68 4.93
C VAL A 41 19.84 0.25 4.39
N ASP A 42 19.81 -0.78 3.54
CA ASP A 42 18.58 -1.46 3.11
C ASP A 42 18.50 -2.84 3.76
N VAL A 43 17.34 -3.20 4.31
CA VAL A 43 17.08 -4.54 4.83
C VAL A 43 16.12 -5.26 3.89
N THR A 44 16.46 -6.49 3.50
CA THR A 44 15.58 -7.37 2.72
C THR A 44 15.42 -8.72 3.42
N GLY A 45 14.20 -9.25 3.49
CA GLY A 45 13.84 -10.44 4.26
C GLY A 45 13.75 -10.19 5.77
N GLY A 46 13.30 -11.20 6.51
CA GLY A 46 13.11 -11.10 7.95
C GLY A 46 11.87 -10.30 8.35
N SER A 47 11.76 -10.00 9.64
CA SER A 47 10.69 -9.16 10.21
C SER A 47 10.86 -7.67 9.91
N SER A 48 12.06 -7.25 9.48
CA SER A 48 12.41 -5.89 9.09
C SER A 48 12.54 -5.76 7.56
N ASP A 49 11.84 -6.60 6.81
CA ASP A 49 11.92 -6.55 5.35
C ASP A 49 11.49 -5.17 4.81
N GLY A 50 12.33 -4.61 3.95
CA GLY A 50 12.20 -3.29 3.34
C GLY A 50 12.54 -2.10 4.25
N GLU A 51 12.99 -2.32 5.49
CA GLU A 51 13.42 -1.23 6.37
C GLU A 51 14.64 -0.49 5.77
N GLN A 52 14.58 0.85 5.69
CA GLN A 52 15.66 1.66 5.15
C GLN A 52 16.13 2.73 6.15
N ARG A 53 17.44 2.83 6.34
CA ARG A 53 18.07 3.85 7.21
C ARG A 53 18.98 4.73 6.38
N ASN A 54 18.79 6.05 6.42
CA ASN A 54 19.63 7.03 5.73
C ASN A 54 20.41 7.89 6.73
N TYR A 55 21.60 8.30 6.32
CA TYR A 55 22.49 9.12 7.13
C TYR A 55 23.07 10.26 6.30
N ASP A 56 22.88 11.47 6.82
CA ASP A 56 23.46 12.69 6.26
C ASP A 56 24.53 13.24 7.19
N PHE A 57 25.49 13.95 6.59
CA PHE A 57 26.64 14.51 7.30
C PHE A 57 26.85 15.97 6.89
N ASP A 58 27.27 16.81 7.83
CA ASP A 58 27.77 18.15 7.51
C ASP A 58 29.18 18.09 6.90
N ASP A 59 29.66 19.26 6.47
CA ASP A 59 31.01 19.43 5.90
C ASP A 59 32.13 19.10 6.91
N ALA A 60 31.85 19.20 8.21
CA ALA A 60 32.79 18.82 9.27
C ALA A 60 32.77 17.31 9.56
N GLY A 61 31.89 16.54 8.91
CA GLY A 61 31.76 15.10 9.06
C GLY A 61 30.90 14.67 10.24
N ASN A 62 30.19 15.58 10.90
CA ASN A 62 29.23 15.21 11.93
C ASN A 62 27.97 14.68 11.25
N ARG A 63 27.42 13.59 11.78
CA ARG A 63 26.14 13.07 11.33
C ARG A 63 25.03 14.05 11.75
N THR A 64 24.39 14.67 10.76
CA THR A 64 23.35 15.71 10.96
C THR A 64 21.95 15.15 10.99
N GLN A 65 21.75 13.94 10.46
CA GLN A 65 20.46 13.25 10.47
C GLN A 65 20.66 11.75 10.67
N VAL A 66 19.95 11.16 11.64
CA VAL A 66 19.59 9.74 11.63
C VAL A 66 18.17 9.72 11.10
N GLY A 67 18.02 9.72 9.78
CA GLY A 67 16.73 9.51 9.16
C GLY A 67 16.45 8.02 9.17
N ASN A 68 15.69 7.52 10.13
CA ASN A 68 14.83 6.40 9.79
C ASN A 68 13.91 6.96 8.71
N ILE A 69 14.13 6.59 7.44
CA ILE A 69 13.02 6.66 6.50
C ILE A 69 12.09 5.58 7.04
N GLY A 70 10.98 6.00 7.65
CA GLY A 70 10.11 5.11 8.40
C GLY A 70 9.69 3.92 7.56
N GLY A 71 10.19 2.73 7.86
CA GLY A 71 9.84 1.50 7.15
C GLY A 71 10.08 1.51 5.63
N ALA A 72 9.83 0.36 5.00
CA ALA A 72 9.66 0.30 3.56
C ALA A 72 8.52 1.24 3.13
N PRO A 73 8.61 1.95 1.99
CA PRO A 73 7.46 2.67 1.47
C PRO A 73 6.28 1.70 1.32
N CYS A 74 5.10 2.12 1.77
CA CYS A 74 3.89 1.31 1.64
C CYS A 74 3.63 0.99 0.15
N PRO A 75 3.68 -0.28 -0.27
CA PRO A 75 3.43 -0.65 -1.65
C PRO A 75 1.94 -0.58 -1.96
N LEU A 76 1.56 0.30 -2.87
CA LEU A 76 0.19 0.49 -3.33
C LEU A 76 -0.07 -0.29 -4.63
N GLY A 77 -1.18 -1.02 -4.68
CA GLY A 77 -1.58 -1.85 -5.82
C GLY A 77 -2.81 -1.30 -6.55
N PRO A 78 -2.65 -0.66 -7.72
CA PRO A 78 -3.77 -0.29 -8.59
C PRO A 78 -4.53 -1.51 -9.09
N VAL A 79 -5.85 -1.39 -9.13
CA VAL A 79 -6.77 -2.40 -9.69
C VAL A 79 -7.75 -1.72 -10.63
N GLY A 80 -7.85 -2.27 -11.84
CA GLY A 80 -8.77 -1.83 -12.88
C GLY A 80 -10.24 -2.16 -12.60
N PHE A 81 -11.13 -1.69 -13.47
CA PHE A 81 -12.56 -1.95 -13.37
C PHE A 81 -13.21 -2.05 -14.75
N THR A 82 -14.17 -2.96 -14.90
CA THR A 82 -14.98 -3.07 -16.11
C THR A 82 -16.45 -2.94 -15.77
N THR A 83 -17.15 -2.08 -16.49
CA THR A 83 -18.59 -1.81 -16.30
C THR A 83 -19.30 -1.62 -17.64
N THR A 84 -20.61 -1.41 -17.59
CA THR A 84 -21.42 -0.89 -18.69
C THR A 84 -21.65 0.61 -18.54
N ALA A 85 -22.15 1.27 -19.59
CA ALA A 85 -22.38 2.71 -19.62
C ALA A 85 -23.38 3.14 -18.54
N SER A 86 -24.42 2.32 -18.30
CA SER A 86 -25.40 2.52 -17.22
C SER A 86 -24.87 2.26 -15.80
N GLY A 87 -23.63 1.77 -15.67
CA GLY A 87 -23.04 1.38 -14.40
C GLY A 87 -21.92 2.33 -13.96
N PHE A 88 -21.84 2.59 -12.64
CA PHE A 88 -20.69 3.25 -12.06
C PHE A 88 -19.43 2.37 -12.13
N ALA A 89 -18.29 2.98 -12.46
CA ALA A 89 -16.98 2.34 -12.36
C ALA A 89 -16.28 2.72 -11.05
N PHE A 90 -15.61 1.74 -10.43
CA PHE A 90 -14.93 1.91 -9.15
C PHE A 90 -13.48 1.40 -9.18
N PRO A 91 -12.58 1.98 -10.00
CA PRO A 91 -11.17 1.63 -9.92
C PRO A 91 -10.61 1.99 -8.55
N ARG A 92 -9.63 1.22 -8.10
CA ARG A 92 -9.08 1.33 -6.75
C ARG A 92 -7.57 1.28 -6.75
N VAL A 93 -6.99 1.82 -5.69
CA VAL A 93 -5.61 1.57 -5.29
C VAL A 93 -5.62 1.01 -3.88
N TYR A 94 -4.96 -0.13 -3.68
CA TYR A 94 -4.96 -0.86 -2.41
C TYR A 94 -3.66 -0.69 -1.65
N ALA A 95 -3.75 -0.55 -0.34
CA ALA A 95 -2.66 -0.85 0.59
C ALA A 95 -2.42 -2.38 0.64
N PRO A 96 -1.26 -2.86 1.10
CA PRO A 96 -0.97 -4.30 1.11
C PRO A 96 -1.70 -5.07 2.19
N THR A 97 -2.21 -4.39 3.23
CA THR A 97 -2.90 -5.00 4.38
C THR A 97 -4.23 -4.33 4.64
N ALA A 98 -5.15 -5.07 5.27
CA ALA A 98 -6.46 -4.55 5.66
C ALA A 98 -6.36 -3.40 6.69
N GLN A 99 -5.21 -3.26 7.36
CA GLN A 99 -4.87 -2.20 8.31
C GLN A 99 -4.21 -1.00 7.62
N GLY A 100 -4.29 -0.90 6.29
CA GLY A 100 -3.73 0.21 5.54
C GLY A 100 -2.20 0.23 5.53
N CYS A 101 -1.65 1.45 5.50
CA CYS A 101 -0.22 1.72 5.45
C CYS A 101 0.39 2.05 6.82
N GLY A 102 -0.43 2.16 7.88
CA GLY A 102 0.00 2.63 9.21
C GLY A 102 0.27 4.13 9.28
N GLU A 103 0.19 4.84 8.15
CA GLU A 103 0.39 6.27 7.99
C GLU A 103 -0.55 6.82 6.91
N GLN A 104 -0.90 8.10 6.98
CA GLN A 104 -1.72 8.75 5.95
C GLN A 104 -0.92 8.96 4.66
N ILE A 105 -1.53 8.58 3.53
CA ILE A 105 -0.96 8.78 2.20
C ILE A 105 -1.89 9.70 1.39
N GLN A 106 -1.37 10.83 0.94
CA GLN A 106 -2.08 11.75 0.04
C GLN A 106 -1.89 11.27 -1.40
N LEU A 107 -2.99 11.14 -2.14
CA LEU A 107 -2.99 10.61 -3.50
C LEU A 107 -3.46 11.66 -4.51
N ALA A 108 -3.03 11.50 -5.75
CA ALA A 108 -3.61 12.16 -6.91
C ALA A 108 -3.79 11.15 -8.04
N TYR A 109 -4.52 11.55 -9.07
CA TYR A 109 -4.64 10.76 -10.28
C TYR A 109 -4.62 11.62 -11.53
N THR A 110 -4.17 11.01 -12.63
CA THR A 110 -4.36 11.54 -13.99
C THR A 110 -5.07 10.50 -14.84
N VAL A 111 -5.82 10.95 -15.84
CA VAL A 111 -6.61 10.09 -16.71
C VAL A 111 -6.07 10.17 -18.13
N ASN A 112 -5.65 9.02 -18.66
CA ASN A 112 -5.19 8.91 -20.04
C ASN A 112 -6.23 8.12 -20.83
N VAL A 113 -6.94 8.79 -21.75
CA VAL A 113 -7.92 8.13 -22.61
C VAL A 113 -7.19 7.31 -23.67
N ILE A 114 -7.50 6.02 -23.73
CA ILE A 114 -6.98 5.08 -24.74
C ILE A 114 -7.93 5.05 -25.94
N SER A 115 -9.24 4.94 -25.69
CA SER A 115 -10.27 4.89 -26.74
C SER A 115 -11.62 5.40 -26.23
N GLY A 116 -12.52 5.73 -27.16
CA GLY A 116 -13.87 6.20 -26.86
C GLY A 116 -13.94 7.68 -26.49
N ASN A 117 -15.14 8.15 -26.18
CA ASN A 117 -15.41 9.54 -25.81
C ASN A 117 -15.79 9.62 -24.33
N TYR A 118 -15.21 10.58 -23.61
CA TYR A 118 -15.50 10.81 -22.20
C TYR A 118 -16.74 11.69 -21.97
N GLY A 119 -17.13 12.51 -22.95
CA GLY A 119 -18.30 13.40 -22.82
C GLY A 119 -18.30 14.18 -21.50
N ASN A 120 -19.43 14.15 -20.80
CA ASN A 120 -19.63 14.71 -19.47
C ASN A 120 -19.36 13.71 -18.33
N THR A 121 -18.64 12.61 -18.59
CA THR A 121 -18.33 11.61 -17.56
C THR A 121 -17.60 12.28 -16.39
N THR A 122 -18.04 12.01 -15.16
CA THR A 122 -17.40 12.55 -13.96
C THR A 122 -16.47 11.52 -13.33
N ILE A 123 -15.26 11.94 -12.94
CA ILE A 123 -14.34 11.17 -12.10
C ILE A 123 -14.04 11.99 -10.86
N VAL A 124 -14.23 11.39 -9.70
CA VAL A 124 -13.90 11.99 -8.41
C VAL A 124 -13.42 10.93 -7.44
N PHE A 125 -12.66 11.33 -6.43
CA PHE A 125 -12.48 10.48 -5.26
C PHE A 125 -13.82 10.22 -4.58
N SER A 126 -14.01 9.00 -4.10
CA SER A 126 -15.15 8.69 -3.23
C SER A 126 -15.13 9.61 -2.02
N GLN A 127 -16.29 10.14 -1.64
CA GLN A 127 -16.44 11.11 -0.55
C GLN A 127 -15.63 12.42 -0.74
N PHE A 128 -15.06 12.66 -1.93
CA PHE A 128 -14.19 13.79 -2.24
C PHE A 128 -12.91 13.86 -1.39
N ASP A 129 -12.44 12.71 -0.92
CA ASP A 129 -11.25 12.57 -0.09
C ASP A 129 -10.14 11.79 -0.82
N ASP A 130 -9.01 12.45 -1.01
CA ASP A 130 -7.80 11.95 -1.65
C ASP A 130 -6.77 11.35 -0.67
N THR A 131 -7.11 11.31 0.62
CA THR A 131 -6.25 10.83 1.71
C THR A 131 -6.52 9.37 2.03
N LEU A 132 -5.64 8.45 1.61
CA LEU A 132 -5.67 7.09 2.15
C LEU A 132 -5.29 7.15 3.63
N GLU A 133 -6.26 6.89 4.51
CA GLU A 133 -6.04 6.94 5.95
C GLU A 133 -5.11 5.82 6.42
N ALA A 134 -4.49 6.02 7.60
CA ALA A 134 -3.50 5.10 8.13
C ALA A 134 -4.00 3.64 8.24
N ASP A 135 -5.27 3.47 8.58
CA ASP A 135 -5.97 2.19 8.74
C ASP A 135 -6.89 1.84 7.56
N GLU A 136 -6.84 2.60 6.47
CA GLU A 136 -7.66 2.37 5.30
C GLU A 136 -6.95 1.47 4.28
N HIS A 137 -7.65 0.41 3.86
CA HIS A 137 -7.09 -0.58 2.95
C HIS A 137 -7.11 -0.13 1.47
N ALA A 138 -7.94 0.84 1.08
CA ALA A 138 -8.03 1.25 -0.32
C ALA A 138 -8.60 2.65 -0.50
N LYS A 139 -8.13 3.34 -1.55
CA LYS A 139 -8.86 4.48 -2.11
C LYS A 139 -9.54 4.12 -3.41
N VAL A 140 -10.69 4.75 -3.61
CA VAL A 140 -11.64 4.44 -4.69
C VAL A 140 -11.97 5.73 -5.43
N LEU A 141 -11.89 5.71 -6.75
CA LEU A 141 -12.55 6.72 -7.57
C LEU A 141 -13.98 6.26 -7.88
N VAL A 142 -14.90 7.21 -7.92
CA VAL A 142 -16.24 7.00 -8.47
C VAL A 142 -16.27 7.60 -9.85
N ILE A 143 -16.59 6.77 -10.84
CA ILE A 143 -16.70 7.16 -12.23
C ILE A 143 -18.15 6.98 -12.66
N ASN A 144 -18.77 8.06 -13.13
CA ASN A 144 -20.13 8.07 -13.65
C ASN A 144 -20.11 8.35 -15.15
N PRO A 145 -20.16 7.30 -16.01
CA PRO A 145 -20.09 7.43 -17.46
C PRO A 145 -21.18 8.33 -18.05
N ASP A 146 -20.81 9.10 -19.07
CA ASP A 146 -21.79 9.76 -19.94
C ASP A 146 -22.32 8.75 -20.96
N GLU A 147 -23.45 8.14 -20.62
CA GLU A 147 -24.15 7.17 -21.46
C GLU A 147 -24.48 7.71 -22.85
N THR A 148 -24.57 9.03 -23.04
CA THR A 148 -24.98 9.62 -24.33
C THR A 148 -23.90 9.54 -25.40
N VAL A 149 -22.65 9.30 -25.01
CA VAL A 149 -21.49 9.27 -25.93
C VAL A 149 -20.83 7.90 -26.06
N ILE A 150 -21.26 6.91 -25.26
CA ILE A 150 -20.75 5.54 -25.29
C ILE A 150 -21.69 4.67 -26.11
N SER A 151 -21.30 4.38 -27.36
CA SER A 151 -22.14 3.68 -28.34
C SER A 151 -21.69 2.24 -28.58
N ALA A 152 -22.62 1.39 -29.04
CA ALA A 152 -22.34 0.01 -29.47
C ALA A 152 -21.09 -0.08 -30.36
N GLY A 153 -20.14 -0.94 -29.99
CA GLY A 153 -18.90 -1.17 -30.73
C GLY A 153 -17.77 -0.15 -30.48
N ASN A 154 -18.00 0.88 -29.64
CA ASN A 154 -16.98 1.87 -29.28
C ASN A 154 -16.92 2.06 -27.75
N PRO A 155 -16.30 1.12 -27.01
CA PRO A 155 -16.15 1.24 -25.57
C PRO A 155 -15.22 2.40 -25.21
N LEU A 156 -15.51 3.02 -24.07
CA LEU A 156 -14.63 3.99 -23.45
C LEU A 156 -13.57 3.23 -22.64
N ILE A 157 -12.30 3.41 -22.99
CA ILE A 157 -11.16 2.78 -22.33
C ILE A 157 -10.18 3.87 -21.92
N PHE A 158 -9.75 3.86 -20.67
CA PHE A 158 -8.77 4.82 -20.16
C PHE A 158 -7.98 4.23 -19.00
N GLU A 159 -6.79 4.80 -18.78
CA GLU A 159 -5.95 4.50 -17.63
C GLU A 159 -6.14 5.59 -16.58
N VAL A 160 -6.33 5.15 -15.34
CA VAL A 160 -6.16 6.01 -14.16
C VAL A 160 -4.74 5.77 -13.67
N VAL A 161 -3.88 6.77 -13.83
CA VAL A 161 -2.51 6.73 -13.29
C VAL A 161 -2.55 7.29 -11.87
N TRP A 162 -2.16 6.48 -10.90
CA TRP A 162 -2.14 6.89 -9.49
C TRP A 162 -0.79 7.53 -9.15
N GLN A 163 -0.84 8.56 -8.31
CA GLN A 163 0.35 9.31 -7.89
C GLN A 163 0.32 9.50 -6.38
N VAL A 164 1.47 9.30 -5.72
CA VAL A 164 1.66 9.67 -4.31
C VAL A 164 2.06 11.14 -4.27
N VAL A 165 1.24 11.95 -3.61
CA VAL A 165 1.49 13.39 -3.40
C VAL A 165 2.28 13.61 -2.11
N ALA A 166 1.93 12.89 -1.04
CA ALA A 166 2.63 12.91 0.24
C ALA A 166 2.46 11.59 0.99
N GLY A 167 3.35 11.33 1.96
CA GLY A 167 3.45 10.06 2.69
C GLY A 167 4.52 9.12 2.13
N ASN A 168 4.91 8.11 2.90
CA ASN A 168 5.91 7.13 2.48
C ASN A 168 5.26 5.94 1.76
N ALA A 169 4.90 6.11 0.50
CA ALA A 169 4.28 5.06 -0.32
C ALA A 169 4.84 5.05 -1.74
N VAL A 170 4.72 3.89 -2.41
CA VAL A 170 5.06 3.70 -3.82
C VAL A 170 3.92 2.98 -4.51
N VAL A 171 3.47 3.49 -5.66
CA VAL A 171 2.54 2.77 -6.52
C VAL A 171 3.30 1.72 -7.32
N ASN A 172 2.98 0.45 -7.09
CA ASN A 172 3.62 -0.66 -7.78
C ASN A 172 3.25 -0.67 -9.26
N ALA A 173 4.20 -1.14 -10.09
CA ALA A 173 3.97 -1.34 -11.51
C ALA A 173 2.76 -2.27 -11.74
N PRO A 174 1.88 -1.96 -12.72
CA PRO A 174 2.07 -0.97 -13.80
C PRO A 174 1.76 0.49 -13.41
N GLY A 175 1.39 0.78 -12.16
CA GLY A 175 1.10 2.15 -11.71
C GLY A 175 -0.28 2.67 -12.12
N VAL A 176 -1.07 1.84 -12.82
CA VAL A 176 -2.32 2.25 -13.45
C VAL A 176 -3.47 1.29 -13.16
N SER A 177 -4.68 1.85 -13.04
CA SER A 177 -5.93 1.10 -13.11
C SER A 177 -6.52 1.26 -14.51
N LEU A 178 -6.57 0.18 -15.28
CA LEU A 178 -7.28 0.17 -16.57
C LEU A 178 -8.79 0.14 -16.32
N VAL A 179 -9.52 1.10 -16.89
CA VAL A 179 -10.97 1.15 -16.81
C VAL A 179 -11.56 0.93 -18.19
N THR A 180 -12.53 0.01 -18.28
CA THR A 180 -13.29 -0.26 -19.50
C THR A 180 -14.77 -0.05 -19.22
N VAL A 181 -15.39 0.86 -19.96
CA VAL A 181 -16.83 1.09 -19.94
C VAL A 181 -17.39 0.62 -21.27
N ASN A 182 -18.10 -0.49 -21.23
CA ASN A 182 -18.79 -1.04 -22.40
C ASN A 182 -20.11 -0.30 -22.63
N PRO A 183 -20.59 -0.18 -23.87
CA PRO A 183 -21.99 0.16 -24.10
C PRO A 183 -22.92 -0.87 -23.45
N ASP A 184 -24.15 -0.45 -23.14
CA ASP A 184 -25.21 -1.34 -22.64
C ASP A 184 -25.67 -2.39 -23.66
#